data_AF-A0A2N1J8Q0-F1
#
_entry.id   AF-A0A2N1J8Q0-F1
#
_cell.length_a   1.000
_cell.length_b   1.000
_cell.length_c   1.000
_cell.angle_alpha   90.00
_cell.angle_beta   90.00
_cell.angle_gamma   90.00
#
_symmetry.space_group_name_H-M   'P 1'
#
loop_
_entity.id
_entity.type
_entity.pdbx_description
1 polymer ?
#
loop_
_entity_poly.entity_id
_entity_poly.type
_entity_poly.pdbx_seq_one_letter_code
_entity_poly.pdbx_strand_id
1 'polypeptide(L)'
;MALPASLQSPFGPVAIPPTSARPLHIVLACTGSVASIKVPLIAEALAQYRHVHVLIVPTKDATHFFDCQALGAQSKAYTVEHLAAWNAAGTCAAHAPRLHVWTDEAEWSAWNQPGDPVLHIELRRWADVVLLAPCSANTLAKIANGLCDNLLTCFLRALASETPTYLFPAMNTLMYMHPITAKHLHAVQALGYQVHGPITKRLACGDQGTGAMLD
;
A
#
# COMPACT_ATOMS: atom_id res chain seq x y z
N MET A 1 15.48 -14.90 -12.65
CA MET A 1 14.87 -16.25 -12.69
C MET A 1 13.37 -16.03 -12.70
N ALA A 2 12.60 -16.70 -13.56
CA ALA A 2 11.14 -16.51 -13.58
C ALA A 2 10.52 -16.97 -12.25
N LEU A 3 9.58 -16.20 -11.71
CA LEU A 3 8.86 -16.56 -10.50
C LEU A 3 8.10 -17.89 -10.70
N PRO A 4 8.20 -18.85 -9.76
CA PRO A 4 7.35 -20.04 -9.74
C PRO A 4 5.86 -19.67 -9.83
N ALA A 5 5.05 -20.49 -10.51
CA ALA A 5 3.63 -20.23 -10.72
C ALA A 5 2.87 -19.98 -9.40
N SER A 6 3.24 -20.66 -8.31
CA SER A 6 2.65 -20.47 -6.98
C SER A 6 2.96 -19.11 -6.32
N LEU A 7 3.96 -18.38 -6.84
CA LEU A 7 4.36 -17.05 -6.38
C LEU A 7 3.87 -15.93 -7.32
N GLN A 8 3.24 -16.26 -8.45
CA GLN A 8 2.64 -15.30 -9.36
C GLN A 8 1.24 -14.89 -8.86
N SER A 9 0.75 -13.75 -9.35
CA SER A 9 -0.64 -13.36 -9.13
C SER A 9 -1.58 -14.42 -9.72
N PRO A 10 -2.67 -14.80 -9.03
CA PRO A 10 -3.66 -15.72 -9.59
C PRO A 10 -4.53 -15.06 -10.66
N PHE A 11 -4.47 -13.73 -10.79
CA PHE A 11 -5.22 -13.00 -11.81
C PHE A 11 -4.45 -12.97 -13.13
N GLY A 12 -5.19 -13.04 -14.24
CA GLY A 12 -4.62 -12.79 -15.56
C GLY A 12 -4.09 -11.35 -15.72
N PRO A 13 -3.36 -11.05 -16.80
CA PRO A 13 -2.86 -9.70 -17.08
C PRO A 13 -3.99 -8.66 -17.06
N VAL A 14 -3.70 -7.46 -16.54
CA VAL A 14 -4.65 -6.34 -16.56
C VAL A 14 -4.82 -5.86 -18.01
N ALA A 15 -6.06 -5.74 -18.47
CA ALA A 15 -6.37 -5.15 -19.77
C ALA A 15 -6.12 -3.63 -19.76
N ILE A 16 -5.78 -3.06 -20.92
CA ILE A 16 -5.61 -1.62 -21.09
C ILE A 16 -6.67 -1.14 -22.09
N PRO A 17 -7.76 -0.47 -21.65
CA PRO A 17 -8.09 -0.09 -20.27
C PRO A 17 -8.63 -1.26 -19.41
N PRO A 18 -8.60 -1.14 -18.06
CA PRO A 18 -9.16 -2.15 -17.16
C PRO A 18 -10.68 -2.34 -17.35
N THR A 19 -11.18 -3.53 -17.03
CA THR A 19 -12.59 -3.92 -17.26
C THR A 19 -13.28 -4.34 -15.96
N SER A 20 -14.59 -4.57 -15.98
CA SER A 20 -15.31 -5.13 -14.82
C SER A 20 -14.88 -6.56 -14.47
N ALA A 21 -14.54 -7.37 -15.47
CA ALA A 21 -14.09 -8.76 -15.27
C ALA A 21 -12.66 -8.82 -14.74
N ARG A 22 -11.82 -7.85 -15.14
CA ARG A 22 -10.44 -7.68 -14.68
C ARG A 22 -10.17 -6.20 -14.37
N PRO A 23 -10.57 -5.73 -13.17
CA PRO A 23 -10.25 -4.38 -12.74
C PRO A 23 -8.77 -4.27 -12.39
N LEU A 24 -8.28 -3.03 -12.29
CA LEU A 24 -6.96 -2.74 -11.75
C LEU A 24 -7.03 -2.77 -10.21
N HIS A 25 -6.17 -3.56 -9.61
CA HIS A 25 -6.06 -3.72 -8.16
C HIS A 25 -4.91 -2.88 -7.61
N ILE A 26 -5.24 -1.84 -6.86
CA ILE A 26 -4.25 -0.92 -6.27
C ILE A 26 -4.21 -1.14 -4.77
N VAL A 27 -3.02 -1.41 -4.22
CA VAL A 27 -2.78 -1.28 -2.79
C VAL A 27 -2.27 0.11 -2.50
N LEU A 28 -3.05 0.90 -1.75
CA LEU A 28 -2.66 2.21 -1.23
C LEU A 28 -2.12 2.04 0.19
N ALA A 29 -0.81 1.82 0.31
CA ALA A 29 -0.12 1.76 1.57
C ALA A 29 0.17 3.18 2.08
N CYS A 30 -0.06 3.45 3.36
CA CYS A 30 0.17 4.78 3.95
C CYS A 30 0.78 4.69 5.35
N THR A 31 1.59 5.69 5.72
CA THR A 31 2.47 5.61 6.89
C THR A 31 2.35 6.85 7.79
N GLY A 32 2.98 6.80 8.98
CA GLY A 32 2.98 7.91 9.94
C GLY A 32 3.69 9.18 9.43
N SER A 33 2.97 10.00 8.67
CA SER A 33 3.37 11.34 8.20
C SER A 33 2.12 12.22 8.18
N VAL A 34 2.26 13.52 8.44
CA VAL A 34 1.13 14.47 8.40
C VAL A 34 0.43 14.45 7.04
N ALA A 35 1.17 14.14 5.97
CA ALA A 35 0.60 13.99 4.62
C ALA A 35 -0.49 12.90 4.52
N SER A 36 -0.59 11.99 5.50
CA SER A 36 -1.64 10.97 5.55
C SER A 36 -3.05 11.55 5.68
N ILE A 37 -3.19 12.83 6.06
CA ILE A 37 -4.47 13.54 5.97
C ILE A 37 -5.06 13.56 4.55
N LYS A 38 -4.22 13.39 3.52
CA LYS A 38 -4.64 13.33 2.11
C LYS A 38 -5.02 11.93 1.63
N VAL A 39 -4.84 10.88 2.44
CA VAL A 39 -5.15 9.49 2.04
C VAL A 39 -6.62 9.32 1.60
N PRO A 40 -7.63 9.87 2.32
CA PRO A 40 -9.01 9.84 1.85
C PRO A 40 -9.20 10.48 0.47
N LEU A 41 -8.53 11.60 0.19
CA LEU A 41 -8.62 12.30 -1.10
C LEU A 41 -8.02 11.47 -2.25
N ILE A 42 -6.89 10.79 -2.00
CA ILE A 42 -6.28 9.88 -2.98
C ILE A 42 -7.23 8.70 -3.26
N ALA A 43 -7.80 8.11 -2.19
CA ALA A 43 -8.73 7.00 -2.29
C ALA A 43 -10.00 7.39 -3.08
N GLU A 44 -10.57 8.55 -2.81
CA GLU A 44 -11.72 9.10 -3.54
C GLU A 44 -11.40 9.35 -5.02
N ALA A 45 -10.24 9.95 -5.32
CA ALA A 45 -9.80 10.19 -6.69
C ALA A 45 -9.64 8.87 -7.48
N LEU A 46 -9.04 7.85 -6.87
CA LEU A 46 -8.93 6.52 -7.49
C LEU A 46 -10.30 5.84 -7.65
N ALA A 47 -11.22 6.03 -6.71
CA ALA A 47 -12.55 5.43 -6.75
C ALA A 47 -13.43 5.99 -7.89
N GLN A 48 -13.11 7.16 -8.46
CA GLN A 48 -13.79 7.70 -9.64
C GLN A 48 -13.63 6.81 -10.89
N TYR A 49 -12.55 6.03 -10.97
CA TYR A 49 -12.32 5.12 -12.09
C TYR A 49 -13.09 3.81 -11.89
N ARG A 50 -14.15 3.59 -12.68
CA ARG A 50 -15.11 2.47 -12.53
C ARG A 50 -14.49 1.09 -12.36
N HIS A 51 -13.34 0.84 -12.99
CA HIS A 51 -12.64 -0.46 -12.99
C HIS A 51 -11.34 -0.43 -12.19
N VAL A 52 -11.27 0.43 -11.18
CA VAL A 52 -10.20 0.46 -10.18
C VAL A 52 -10.78 0.06 -8.83
N HIS A 53 -10.08 -0.86 -8.17
CA HIS A 53 -10.33 -1.29 -6.80
C HIS A 53 -9.11 -0.92 -5.95
N VAL A 54 -9.35 -0.46 -4.73
CA VAL A 54 -8.32 0.06 -3.82
C VAL A 54 -8.42 -0.63 -2.47
N LEU A 55 -7.34 -1.29 -2.06
CA LEU A 55 -7.17 -1.76 -0.69
C LEU A 55 -6.15 -0.86 0.00
N ILE A 56 -6.56 -0.24 1.10
CA ILE A 56 -5.75 0.73 1.84
C ILE A 56 -5.09 0.02 3.01
N VAL A 57 -3.79 0.19 3.19
CA VAL A 57 -3.01 -0.45 4.26
C VAL A 57 -2.27 0.62 5.06
N PRO A 58 -2.90 1.23 6.08
CA PRO A 58 -2.23 2.12 7.00
C PRO A 58 -1.32 1.38 7.98
N THR A 59 -0.15 1.93 8.28
CA THR A 59 0.52 1.63 9.55
C THR A 59 -0.30 2.18 10.72
N LYS A 60 -0.16 1.61 11.92
CA LYS A 60 -0.70 2.19 13.17
C LYS A 60 -0.54 3.72 13.25
N ASP A 61 0.66 4.26 13.00
CA ASP A 61 0.92 5.71 13.09
C ASP A 61 0.15 6.54 12.04
N ALA A 62 -0.20 5.96 10.88
CA ALA A 62 -0.94 6.65 9.84
C ALA A 62 -2.40 6.90 10.26
N THR A 63 -2.96 6.00 11.07
CA THR A 63 -4.36 6.05 11.54
C THR A 63 -4.65 7.27 12.42
N HIS A 64 -3.61 7.95 12.94
CA HIS A 64 -3.78 9.20 13.68
C HIS A 64 -4.20 10.39 12.80
N PHE A 65 -4.02 10.30 11.47
CA PHE A 65 -4.21 11.44 10.56
C PHE A 65 -5.52 11.40 9.77
N PHE A 66 -6.27 10.30 9.81
CA PHE A 66 -7.56 10.16 9.14
C PHE A 66 -8.41 9.04 9.76
N ASP A 67 -9.73 9.14 9.62
CA ASP A 67 -10.67 8.14 10.14
C ASP A 67 -10.74 6.92 9.23
N CYS A 68 -10.07 5.84 9.62
CA CYS A 68 -10.09 4.55 8.92
C CYS A 68 -11.48 3.90 8.92
N GLN A 69 -12.28 4.09 9.97
CA GLN A 69 -13.61 3.49 10.07
C GLN A 69 -14.59 4.17 9.12
N ALA A 70 -14.53 5.49 9.01
CA ALA A 70 -15.34 6.24 8.05
C ALA A 70 -14.95 5.87 6.61
N LEU A 71 -13.65 5.81 6.31
CA LEU A 71 -13.15 5.49 4.98
C LEU A 71 -13.53 4.06 4.55
N GLY A 72 -13.46 3.09 5.46
CA GLY A 72 -13.82 1.68 5.21
C GLY A 72 -15.29 1.31 5.52
N ALA A 73 -16.16 2.27 5.80
CA ALA A 73 -17.48 2.00 6.41
C ALA A 73 -18.35 1.05 5.56
N GLN A 74 -18.28 1.15 4.24
CA GLN A 74 -19.11 0.38 3.30
C GLN A 74 -18.67 -1.09 3.16
N SER A 75 -17.51 -1.44 3.69
CA SER A 75 -16.91 -2.77 3.53
C SER A 75 -16.55 -3.44 4.87
N LYS A 76 -17.20 -3.05 5.96
CA LYS A 76 -16.97 -3.62 7.31
C LYS A 76 -17.17 -5.13 7.41
N ALA A 77 -18.04 -5.71 6.59
CA ALA A 77 -18.29 -7.17 6.57
C ALA A 77 -17.26 -7.95 5.74
N TYR A 78 -16.34 -7.24 5.05
CA TYR A 78 -15.31 -7.87 4.23
C TYR A 78 -14.17 -8.37 5.11
N THR A 79 -13.77 -9.62 4.92
CA THR A 79 -12.80 -10.33 5.79
C THR A 79 -11.66 -10.93 4.97
N VAL A 80 -10.62 -11.43 5.64
CA VAL A 80 -9.45 -12.01 4.98
C VAL A 80 -9.83 -13.26 4.19
N GLU A 81 -10.80 -14.03 4.67
CA GLU A 81 -11.36 -15.19 3.96
C GLU A 81 -12.03 -14.77 2.66
N HIS A 82 -12.73 -13.64 2.65
CA HIS A 82 -13.32 -13.10 1.42
C HIS A 82 -12.25 -12.71 0.40
N LEU A 83 -11.14 -12.09 0.85
CA LEU A 83 -10.01 -11.76 -0.02
C LEU A 83 -9.32 -13.03 -0.55
N ALA A 84 -9.10 -14.03 0.30
CA ALA A 84 -8.53 -15.31 -0.09
C ALA A 84 -9.41 -16.05 -1.10
N ALA A 85 -10.73 -16.07 -0.90
CA ALA A 85 -11.68 -16.65 -1.84
C ALA A 85 -11.67 -15.91 -3.18
N TRP A 86 -11.53 -14.58 -3.16
CA TRP A 86 -11.41 -13.79 -4.38
C TRP A 86 -10.12 -14.12 -5.14
N ASN A 87 -8.99 -14.19 -4.46
CA ASN A 87 -7.72 -14.60 -5.05
C ASN A 87 -7.78 -16.03 -5.62
N ALA A 88 -8.40 -16.97 -4.91
CA ALA A 88 -8.56 -18.35 -5.37
C ALA A 88 -9.41 -18.45 -6.66
N ALA A 89 -10.42 -17.58 -6.82
CA ALA A 89 -11.24 -17.54 -8.02
C ALA A 89 -10.50 -16.94 -9.23
N GLY A 90 -9.50 -16.06 -9.03
CA GLY A 90 -8.73 -15.43 -10.10
C GLY A 90 -9.52 -14.49 -11.02
N THR A 91 -10.75 -14.13 -10.64
CA THR A 91 -11.67 -13.26 -11.40
C THR A 91 -12.36 -12.26 -10.48
N CYS A 92 -12.85 -11.14 -11.00
CA CYS A 92 -13.59 -10.15 -10.20
C CYS A 92 -14.81 -10.77 -9.48
N ALA A 93 -14.82 -10.73 -8.15
CA ALA A 93 -15.93 -11.22 -7.35
C ALA A 93 -17.06 -10.17 -7.29
N ALA A 94 -18.30 -10.59 -7.58
CA ALA A 94 -19.46 -9.69 -7.69
C ALA A 94 -19.75 -8.86 -6.41
N HIS A 95 -19.29 -9.31 -5.24
CA HIS A 95 -19.52 -8.68 -3.94
C HIS A 95 -18.24 -8.10 -3.31
N ALA A 96 -17.12 -8.10 -4.03
CA ALA A 96 -15.90 -7.53 -3.49
C ALA A 96 -15.99 -6.00 -3.43
N PRO A 97 -15.58 -5.38 -2.32
CA PRO A 97 -15.59 -3.93 -2.22
C PRO A 97 -14.59 -3.32 -3.18
N ARG A 98 -14.96 -2.17 -3.75
CA ARG A 98 -14.03 -1.34 -4.53
C ARG A 98 -13.06 -0.56 -3.64
N LEU A 99 -13.39 -0.41 -2.37
CA LEU A 99 -12.60 0.30 -1.37
C LEU A 99 -12.68 -0.40 -0.02
N HIS A 100 -11.54 -0.73 0.58
CA HIS A 100 -11.48 -1.32 1.92
C HIS A 100 -10.17 -0.97 2.63
N VAL A 101 -10.18 -0.97 3.96
CA VAL A 101 -9.02 -0.61 4.80
C VAL A 101 -8.61 -1.81 5.65
N TRP A 102 -7.34 -2.20 5.57
CA TRP A 102 -6.74 -3.27 6.36
C TRP A 102 -5.73 -2.72 7.36
N THR A 103 -5.90 -3.03 8.64
CA THR A 103 -4.95 -2.63 9.70
C THR A 103 -4.15 -3.85 10.21
N ASP A 104 -3.12 -3.59 11.02
CA ASP A 104 -2.30 -4.64 11.63
C ASP A 104 -3.15 -5.65 12.43
N GLU A 105 -4.24 -5.21 13.07
CA GLU A 105 -5.14 -6.08 13.82
C GLU A 105 -5.84 -7.13 12.95
N ALA A 106 -6.11 -6.81 11.69
CA ALA A 106 -6.80 -7.71 10.76
C ALA A 106 -5.92 -8.91 10.35
N GLU A 107 -4.60 -8.77 10.42
CA GLU A 107 -3.67 -9.86 10.13
C GLU A 107 -3.79 -10.98 11.16
N TRP A 108 -3.88 -10.61 12.44
CA TRP A 108 -3.91 -11.55 13.55
C TRP A 108 -5.31 -12.04 13.89
N SER A 109 -6.36 -11.27 13.59
CA SER A 109 -7.74 -11.73 13.81
C SER A 109 -8.18 -12.83 12.85
N ALA A 110 -7.56 -12.92 11.66
CA ALA A 110 -7.86 -13.93 10.66
C ALA A 110 -7.08 -15.24 10.84
N TRP A 111 -5.91 -15.21 11.49
CA TRP A 111 -5.05 -16.38 11.62
C TRP A 111 -5.23 -17.05 12.99
N ASN A 112 -5.78 -18.26 12.99
CA ASN A 112 -5.97 -19.05 14.22
C ASN A 112 -5.20 -20.37 14.18
N GLN A 113 -5.05 -20.97 13.00
CA GLN A 113 -4.40 -22.27 12.82
C GLN A 113 -3.66 -22.37 11.47
N PRO A 114 -2.69 -23.29 11.33
CA PRO A 114 -2.06 -23.57 10.05
C PRO A 114 -3.10 -23.92 8.97
N GLY A 115 -3.00 -23.25 7.81
CA GLY A 115 -3.95 -23.39 6.70
C GLY A 115 -4.89 -22.20 6.54
N ASP A 116 -5.06 -21.39 7.59
CA ASP A 116 -5.82 -20.14 7.49
C ASP A 116 -5.12 -19.14 6.54
N PRO A 117 -5.87 -18.28 5.84
CA PRO A 117 -5.29 -17.29 4.94
C PRO A 117 -4.46 -16.26 5.72
N VAL A 118 -3.33 -15.88 5.14
CA VAL A 118 -2.42 -14.89 5.72
C VAL A 118 -2.57 -13.56 4.97
N LEU A 119 -3.04 -12.53 5.66
CA LEU A 119 -3.48 -11.28 5.02
C LEU A 119 -2.41 -10.63 4.13
N HIS A 120 -1.16 -10.49 4.61
CA HIS A 120 -0.10 -9.90 3.79
C HIS A 120 0.23 -10.73 2.53
N ILE A 121 0.03 -12.06 2.60
CA ILE A 121 0.19 -12.96 1.44
C ILE A 121 -0.96 -12.78 0.46
N GLU A 122 -2.19 -12.64 0.95
CA GLU A 122 -3.35 -12.39 0.11
C GLU A 122 -3.30 -11.01 -0.56
N LEU A 123 -2.79 -9.99 0.15
CA LEU A 123 -2.55 -8.66 -0.44
C LEU A 123 -1.54 -8.71 -1.58
N ARG A 124 -0.40 -9.43 -1.44
CA ARG A 124 0.59 -9.52 -2.52
C ARG A 124 0.08 -10.28 -3.75
N ARG A 125 -0.82 -11.25 -3.56
CA ARG A 125 -1.46 -11.99 -4.65
C ARG A 125 -2.42 -11.08 -5.42
N TRP A 126 -3.10 -10.20 -4.69
CA TRP A 126 -4.14 -9.33 -5.20
C TRP A 126 -3.60 -8.09 -5.93
N ALA A 127 -2.50 -7.51 -5.45
CA ALA A 127 -1.99 -6.23 -5.93
C ALA A 127 -1.41 -6.29 -7.36
N ASP A 128 -1.93 -5.44 -8.25
CA ASP A 128 -1.30 -5.15 -9.54
C ASP A 128 -0.32 -4.00 -9.45
N VAL A 129 -0.61 -3.01 -8.60
CA VAL A 129 0.19 -1.81 -8.38
C VAL A 129 0.16 -1.45 -6.90
N VAL A 130 1.29 -0.98 -6.39
CA VAL A 130 1.42 -0.47 -5.02
C VAL A 130 1.77 1.00 -5.01
N LEU A 131 1.02 1.78 -4.24
CA LEU A 131 1.31 3.17 -3.94
C LEU A 131 1.63 3.29 -2.44
N LEU A 132 2.86 3.65 -2.08
CA LEU A 132 3.25 3.98 -0.70
C LEU A 132 3.21 5.50 -0.52
N ALA A 133 2.02 6.02 -0.18
CA ALA A 133 1.71 7.44 -0.16
C ALA A 133 0.90 7.84 1.09
N PRO A 134 1.51 8.55 2.06
CA PRO A 134 2.93 8.91 2.13
C PRO A 134 3.85 7.77 2.59
N CYS A 135 5.14 7.89 2.25
CA CYS A 135 6.24 7.12 2.81
C CYS A 135 7.00 7.95 3.86
N SER A 136 6.86 7.60 5.14
CA SER A 136 7.58 8.23 6.26
C SER A 136 9.04 7.78 6.28
N ALA A 137 9.91 8.56 6.92
CA ALA A 137 11.32 8.19 7.08
C ALA A 137 11.48 6.86 7.84
N ASN A 138 10.60 6.58 8.81
CA ASN A 138 10.63 5.35 9.59
C ASN A 138 10.33 4.12 8.72
N THR A 139 9.23 4.15 7.96
CA THR A 139 8.90 3.04 7.06
C THR A 139 9.92 2.90 5.93
N LEU A 140 10.43 4.02 5.40
CA LEU A 140 11.53 3.99 4.42
C LEU A 140 12.76 3.27 4.99
N ALA A 141 13.13 3.56 6.25
CA ALA A 141 14.23 2.88 6.92
C ALA A 141 13.95 1.39 7.13
N LYS A 142 12.73 1.02 7.54
CA LYS A 142 12.32 -0.38 7.72
C LYS A 142 12.46 -1.17 6.41
N ILE A 143 11.93 -0.64 5.31
CA ILE A 143 12.02 -1.27 3.99
C ILE A 143 13.50 -1.41 3.56
N ALA A 144 14.28 -0.33 3.64
CA ALA A 144 15.68 -0.32 3.22
C ALA A 144 16.55 -1.34 4.00
N ASN A 145 16.19 -1.65 5.24
CA ASN A 145 16.91 -2.60 6.09
C ASN A 145 16.20 -3.97 6.19
N GLY A 146 15.12 -4.19 5.45
CA GLY A 146 14.41 -5.47 5.37
C GLY A 146 13.60 -5.84 6.62
N LEU A 147 13.21 -4.88 7.44
CA LEU A 147 12.30 -5.11 8.57
C LEU A 147 10.88 -5.37 8.06
N CYS A 148 10.20 -6.33 8.70
CA CYS A 148 8.83 -6.76 8.39
C CYS A 148 8.09 -7.05 9.71
N ASP A 149 7.72 -5.98 10.42
CA ASP A 149 7.19 -6.03 11.79
C ASP A 149 5.75 -5.53 11.92
N ASN A 150 5.10 -5.23 10.80
CA ASN A 150 3.71 -4.84 10.70
C ASN A 150 3.13 -5.25 9.33
N LEU A 151 1.82 -5.18 9.15
CA LEU A 151 1.13 -5.67 7.96
C LEU A 151 1.72 -5.08 6.69
N LEU A 152 1.94 -3.75 6.66
CA LEU A 152 2.48 -3.04 5.51
C LEU A 152 3.88 -3.54 5.14
N THR A 153 4.78 -3.64 6.11
CA THR A 153 6.18 -4.04 5.85
C THR A 153 6.31 -5.52 5.54
N CYS A 154 5.50 -6.38 6.16
CA CYS A 154 5.36 -7.80 5.79
C CYS A 154 4.88 -7.95 4.34
N PHE A 155 3.83 -7.21 3.97
CA PHE A 155 3.30 -7.18 2.60
C PHE A 155 4.37 -6.78 1.58
N LEU A 156 5.06 -5.66 1.79
CA LEU A 156 6.13 -5.20 0.88
C LEU A 156 7.30 -6.18 0.83
N ARG A 157 7.66 -6.82 1.95
CA ARG A 157 8.77 -7.78 1.99
C ARG A 157 8.48 -9.06 1.20
N ALA A 158 7.20 -9.43 1.09
CA ALA A 158 6.72 -10.61 0.40
C ALA A 158 6.33 -10.35 -1.07
N LEU A 159 6.29 -9.08 -1.50
CA LEU A 159 5.85 -8.65 -2.82
C LEU A 159 6.79 -9.16 -3.93
N ALA A 160 6.22 -9.49 -5.09
CA ALA A 160 7.00 -9.81 -6.28
C ALA A 160 7.75 -8.57 -6.77
N SER A 161 9.00 -8.74 -7.22
CA SER A 161 9.82 -7.67 -7.79
C SER A 161 9.20 -7.03 -9.04
N GLU A 162 8.33 -7.77 -9.72
CA GLU A 162 7.66 -7.40 -10.94
C GLU A 162 6.42 -6.52 -10.68
N THR A 163 5.90 -6.47 -9.45
CA THR A 163 4.75 -5.63 -9.10
C THR A 163 5.20 -4.16 -9.00
N PRO A 164 4.74 -3.28 -9.91
CA PRO A 164 5.13 -1.87 -9.89
C PRO A 164 4.80 -1.21 -8.56
N THR A 165 5.83 -0.63 -7.93
CA THR A 165 5.73 -0.04 -6.59
C THR A 165 6.26 1.38 -6.61
N TYR A 166 5.41 2.33 -6.24
CA TYR A 166 5.67 3.76 -6.26
C TYR A 166 5.70 4.32 -4.84
N LEU A 167 6.79 4.99 -4.48
CA LEU A 167 7.03 5.57 -3.16
C LEU A 167 6.94 7.08 -3.23
N PHE A 168 6.21 7.68 -2.29
CA PHE A 168 6.05 9.13 -2.17
C PHE A 168 6.57 9.60 -0.80
N PRO A 169 7.90 9.84 -0.67
CA PRO A 169 8.48 10.27 0.60
C PRO A 169 7.83 11.57 1.10
N ALA A 170 7.48 11.60 2.38
CA ALA A 170 6.92 12.79 3.01
C ALA A 170 7.38 12.90 4.46
N MET A 171 8.26 13.88 4.73
CA MET A 171 8.90 14.08 6.02
C MET A 171 9.39 15.53 6.16
N ASN A 172 9.77 15.94 7.37
CA ASN A 172 10.38 17.25 7.57
C ASN A 172 11.67 17.40 6.74
N THR A 173 11.99 18.64 6.30
CA THR A 173 13.19 18.94 5.49
C THR A 173 14.48 18.40 6.09
N LEU A 174 14.69 18.55 7.41
CA LEU A 174 15.90 18.08 8.08
C LEU A 174 15.98 16.56 8.11
N MET A 175 14.84 15.87 8.21
CA MET A 175 14.79 14.41 8.06
C MET A 175 15.14 14.00 6.63
N TYR A 176 14.63 14.72 5.62
CA TYR A 176 14.93 14.42 4.22
C TYR A 176 16.40 14.66 3.87
N MET A 177 16.98 15.77 4.35
CA MET A 177 18.40 16.12 4.17
C MET A 177 19.35 15.23 4.97
N HIS A 178 18.83 14.43 5.92
CA HIS A 178 19.66 13.55 6.71
C HIS A 178 20.38 12.53 5.80
N PRO A 179 21.71 12.32 5.92
CA PRO A 179 22.46 11.45 5.00
C PRO A 179 21.94 10.00 4.94
N ILE A 180 21.37 9.51 6.04
CA ILE A 180 20.75 8.17 6.08
C ILE A 180 19.53 8.07 5.16
N THR A 181 18.75 9.15 5.00
CA THR A 181 17.60 9.16 4.07
C THR A 181 18.07 8.90 2.64
N ALA A 182 19.15 9.56 2.20
CA ALA A 182 19.72 9.30 0.88
C ALA A 182 20.19 7.83 0.71
N LYS A 183 20.78 7.24 1.76
CA LYS A 183 21.16 5.81 1.74
C LYS A 183 19.94 4.89 1.62
N HIS A 184 18.87 5.16 2.37
CA HIS A 184 17.65 4.37 2.31
C HIS A 184 16.93 4.52 0.96
N LEU A 185 16.88 5.74 0.41
CA LEU A 185 16.33 5.99 -0.92
C LEU A 185 17.06 5.18 -1.99
N HIS A 186 18.40 5.18 -1.95
CA HIS A 186 19.21 4.39 -2.87
C HIS A 186 18.92 2.88 -2.72
N ALA A 187 18.81 2.37 -1.48
CA ALA A 187 18.52 0.98 -1.21
C ALA A 187 17.15 0.56 -1.79
N VAL A 188 16.09 1.34 -1.57
CA VAL A 188 14.76 0.99 -2.10
C VAL A 188 14.68 1.13 -3.62
N GLN A 189 15.40 2.08 -4.22
CA GLN A 189 15.52 2.18 -5.67
C GLN A 189 16.24 0.96 -6.27
N ALA A 190 17.25 0.43 -5.59
CA ALA A 190 17.94 -0.80 -6.00
C ALA A 190 17.02 -2.03 -5.93
N LEU A 191 15.93 -2.00 -5.15
CA LEU A 191 14.88 -3.02 -5.17
C LEU A 191 13.92 -2.88 -6.37
N GLY A 192 14.07 -1.83 -7.18
CA GLY A 192 13.17 -1.52 -8.31
C GLY A 192 12.01 -0.59 -7.96
N TYR A 193 11.96 -0.07 -6.74
CA TYR A 193 10.90 0.87 -6.34
C TYR A 193 11.10 2.25 -6.97
N GLN A 194 10.02 2.82 -7.49
CA GLN A 194 10.02 4.13 -8.12
C GLN A 194 9.74 5.21 -7.09
N VAL A 195 10.71 6.07 -6.82
CA VAL A 195 10.58 7.15 -5.84
C VAL A 195 10.16 8.44 -6.53
N HIS A 196 9.05 9.04 -6.08
CA HIS A 196 8.49 10.28 -6.59
C HIS A 196 8.43 11.36 -5.51
N GLY A 197 8.98 12.53 -5.82
CA GLY A 197 9.15 13.61 -4.86
C GLY A 197 10.29 13.33 -3.84
N PRO A 198 10.27 13.99 -2.67
CA PRO A 198 9.32 15.01 -2.22
C PRO A 198 9.43 16.33 -3.00
N ILE A 199 8.48 17.24 -2.80
CA ILE A 199 8.48 18.59 -3.37
C ILE A 199 8.84 19.66 -2.34
N THR A 200 9.24 20.83 -2.83
CA THR A 200 9.55 22.01 -2.01
C THR A 200 8.31 22.84 -1.78
N LYS A 201 7.81 22.89 -0.53
CA LYS A 201 6.64 23.70 -0.12
C LYS A 201 6.80 24.16 1.33
N ARG A 202 5.84 24.95 1.80
CA ARG A 202 5.66 25.18 3.24
C ARG A 202 5.19 23.88 3.88
N LEU A 203 5.92 23.40 4.88
CA LEU A 203 5.65 22.15 5.60
C LEU A 203 4.69 22.38 6.77
N ALA A 204 4.18 21.30 7.35
CA ALA A 204 3.29 21.34 8.51
C ALA A 204 3.91 22.03 9.75
N CYS A 205 5.25 22.01 9.87
CA CYS A 205 5.98 22.73 10.93
C CYS A 205 6.13 24.24 10.69
N GLY A 206 5.71 24.75 9.53
CA GLY A 206 5.82 26.17 9.17
C GLY A 206 7.04 26.52 8.30
N ASP A 207 8.06 25.66 8.26
CA ASP A 207 9.27 25.87 7.45
C ASP A 207 9.00 25.74 5.95
N GLN A 208 9.79 26.45 5.13
CA GLN A 208 9.83 26.24 3.69
C GLN A 208 11.02 25.34 3.33
N GLY A 209 10.76 24.21 2.68
CA GLY A 209 11.82 23.30 2.28
C GLY A 209 11.32 22.06 1.56
N THR A 210 12.27 21.23 1.14
CA THR A 210 12.03 19.99 0.40
C THR A 210 11.68 18.87 1.38
N GLY A 211 10.49 18.29 1.24
CA GLY A 211 10.01 17.26 2.17
C GLY A 211 8.50 16.99 2.12
N ALA A 212 7.73 17.87 1.48
CA ALA A 212 6.30 17.66 1.28
C ALA A 212 6.08 16.51 0.27
N MET A 213 5.03 15.72 0.51
CA MET A 213 4.59 14.71 -0.46
C MET A 213 4.28 15.39 -1.81
N LEU A 214 4.57 14.71 -2.92
CA LEU A 214 4.10 15.11 -4.24
C LEU A 214 2.56 15.21 -4.23
N ASP A 215 2.02 16.23 -4.90
CA ASP A 215 0.59 16.44 -5.07
C ASP A 215 0.02 15.66 -6.25
#